data_AF-A0A517XNX3-F1
#
_entry.id   AF-A0A517XNX3-F1
#
_cell.length_a   1.000
_cell.length_b   1.000
_cell.length_c   1.000
_cell.angle_alpha   90.00
_cell.angle_beta   90.00
_cell.angle_gamma   90.00
#
_symmetry.space_group_name_H-M   'P 1'
#
loop_
_entity.id
_entity.type
_entity.pdbx_description
1 polymer ?
#
loop_
_entity_poly.entity_id
_entity_poly.type
_entity_poly.pdbx_seq_one_letter_code
_entity_poly.pdbx_strand_id
1 'polypeptide(L)' 'MPRELNVLALFKGDEKFLFVYDDDSRDALVDDIRHQAADPAVAISWFDAAVLTERVRNPTVAAEL' A
#
# COMPACT_ATOMS: atom_id res chain seq x y z
N MET A 1 -8.41 23.27 -2.84
CA MET A 1 -9.06 22.13 -2.15
C MET A 1 -8.01 21.49 -1.25
N PRO A 2 -8.30 21.20 0.02
CA PRO A 2 -7.35 20.50 0.88
C PRO A 2 -7.08 19.12 0.27
N ARG A 3 -5.80 18.78 0.13
CA ARG A 3 -5.37 17.51 -0.44
C ARG A 3 -5.37 16.50 0.70
N GLU A 4 -6.34 15.60 0.70
CA GLU A 4 -6.42 14.55 1.72
C GLU A 4 -5.36 13.50 1.42
N LEU A 5 -4.43 13.33 2.37
CA LEU A 5 -3.34 12.37 2.28
C LEU A 5 -3.72 11.14 3.10
N ASN A 6 -3.67 10.00 2.43
CA ASN A 6 -3.81 8.69 3.04
C ASN A 6 -2.42 8.09 3.26
N VAL A 7 -2.25 7.42 4.39
CA VAL A 7 -1.01 6.75 4.75
C VAL A 7 -1.31 5.28 5.03
N LEU A 8 -0.49 4.41 4.47
CA LEU A 8 -0.62 2.98 4.61
C LEU A 8 0.71 2.39 5.02
N ALA A 9 0.72 1.68 6.15
CA ALA A 9 1.92 1.10 6.74
C ALA A 9 1.85 -0.42 6.69
N LEU A 10 2.92 -1.05 6.20
CA LEU A 10 3.13 -2.49 6.27
C LEU A 10 4.35 -2.78 7.13
N PHE A 11 4.17 -3.61 8.15
CA PHE A 11 5.24 -4.09 9.02
C PHE A 11 5.48 -5.57 8.71
N LYS A 12 6.68 -5.90 8.25
CA LYS A 12 7.08 -7.27 7.93
C LYS A 12 8.40 -7.58 8.61
N GLY A 13 8.32 -8.12 9.82
CA GLY A 13 9.50 -8.32 10.66
C GLY A 13 10.19 -6.99 10.98
N ASP A 14 11.46 -6.87 10.59
CA ASP A 14 12.26 -5.65 10.76
C ASP A 14 12.03 -4.61 9.65
N GLU A 15 11.44 -5.02 8.52
CA GLU A 15 11.16 -4.13 7.40
C GLU A 15 9.82 -3.42 7.55
N LYS A 16 9.84 -2.11 7.25
CA LYS A 16 8.69 -1.22 7.41
C LYS A 16 8.51 -0.44 6.14
N PHE A 17 7.34 -0.58 5.52
CA PHE A 17 6.99 0.14 4.31
C PHE A 17 5.91 1.15 4.64
N LEU A 18 6.16 2.42 4.35
CA LEU A 18 5.18 3.50 4.46
C LEU A 18 4.86 3.99 3.05
N PHE A 19 3.59 3.86 2.68
CA PHE A 19 3.05 4.38 1.43
C PHE A 19 2.19 5.58 1.74
N VAL A 20 2.50 6.71 1.11
CA VAL A 20 1.73 7.95 1.25
C VAL A 20 1.17 8.28 -0.11
N TYR A 21 -0.15 8.48 -0.18
CA TYR A 21 -0.85 8.72 -1.42
C TYR A 21 -2.03 9.66 -1.21
N ASP A 22 -2.43 10.35 -2.27
CA ASP A 22 -3.70 11.05 -2.34
C ASP A 22 -4.71 10.24 -3.17
N ASP A 23 -5.95 10.71 -3.23
CA ASP A 23 -7.02 10.01 -3.96
C ASP A 23 -6.75 9.87 -5.45
N ASP A 24 -6.09 10.87 -6.05
CA ASP A 24 -5.70 10.84 -7.48
C ASP A 24 -4.56 9.86 -7.77
N SER A 25 -3.70 9.57 -6.78
CA SER A 25 -2.53 8.70 -6.92
C SER A 25 -2.79 7.25 -6.52
N ARG A 26 -4.03 6.88 -6.17
CA ARG A 26 -4.39 5.52 -5.74
C ARG A 26 -3.99 4.46 -6.76
N ASP A 27 -4.33 4.66 -8.04
CA ASP A 27 -4.00 3.69 -9.10
C ASP A 27 -2.50 3.59 -9.34
N ALA A 28 -1.78 4.71 -9.28
CA ALA A 28 -0.32 4.74 -9.40
C ALA A 28 0.35 3.98 -8.25
N LEU A 29 -0.15 4.14 -7.01
CA LEU A 29 0.36 3.41 -5.86
C LEU A 29 0.13 1.89 -6.01
N VAL A 30 -1.02 1.48 -6.50
CA VAL A 30 -1.32 0.05 -6.72
C VAL A 30 -0.37 -0.57 -7.75
N ASP A 31 -0.05 0.16 -8.82
CA ASP A 31 0.92 -0.31 -9.82
C ASP A 31 2.32 -0.42 -9.22
N ASP A 32 2.75 0.57 -8.44
CA ASP A 32 4.06 0.58 -7.80
C ASP A 32 4.22 -0.57 -6.78
N ILE A 33 3.20 -0.82 -5.95
CA ILE A 33 3.18 -1.97 -5.03
C ILE A 33 3.28 -3.29 -5.80
N ARG A 34 2.61 -3.39 -6.95
CA ARG A 34 2.63 -4.60 -7.78
C ARG A 34 4.01 -4.80 -8.43
N HIS A 35 4.66 -3.71 -8.84
CA HIS A 35 6.03 -3.72 -9.34
C HIS A 35 7.01 -4.16 -8.25
N GLN A 36 6.89 -3.60 -7.05
CA GLN A 36 7.71 -3.97 -5.89
C GLN A 36 7.54 -5.45 -5.50
N ALA A 37 6.32 -6.00 -5.57
CA ALA A 37 6.09 -7.42 -5.32
C ALA A 37 6.66 -8.36 -6.41
N ALA A 38 6.88 -7.84 -7.62
CA ALA A 38 7.55 -8.57 -8.68
C ALA A 38 9.08 -8.55 -8.53
N ASP A 39 9.62 -7.64 -7.72
CA ASP A 39 11.04 -7.53 -7.44
C ASP A 39 11.45 -8.41 -6.24
N PRO A 40 12.24 -9.48 -6.44
CA PRO A 40 12.70 -10.34 -5.35
C PRO A 40 13.69 -9.64 -4.38
N ALA A 41 14.22 -8.47 -4.73
CA ALA A 41 15.06 -7.66 -3.84
C ALA A 41 14.25 -6.90 -2.78
N VAL A 42 12.93 -6.77 -2.98
CA VAL A 42 12.03 -6.10 -2.04
C VAL A 42 11.32 -7.17 -1.22
N ALA A 43 11.23 -6.97 0.10
CA ALA A 43 10.54 -7.91 0.97
C ALA A 43 9.00 -7.81 0.90
N ILE A 44 8.44 -7.39 -0.23
CA ILE A 44 6.99 -7.37 -0.45
C ILE A 44 6.65 -8.61 -1.26
N SER A 45 5.76 -9.45 -0.72
CA SER A 45 5.25 -10.61 -1.47
C SER A 45 4.03 -10.23 -2.30
N TRP A 46 3.71 -11.05 -3.31
CA TRP A 46 2.45 -10.93 -4.06
C TRP A 46 1.20 -10.96 -3.16
N PHE A 47 1.26 -11.68 -2.04
CA PHE A 47 0.18 -11.67 -1.04
C PHE A 47 0.07 -10.32 -0.35
N ASP A 48 1.20 -9.76 0.09
CA ASP A 48 1.23 -8.42 0.69
C ASP A 48 0.66 -7.40 -0.31
N ALA A 49 1.11 -7.42 -1.56
CA ALA A 49 0.62 -6.52 -2.59
C ALA A 49 -0.89 -6.61 -2.83
N ALA A 50 -1.47 -7.81 -2.86
CA ALA A 50 -2.91 -7.99 -2.99
C ALA A 50 -3.66 -7.34 -1.81
N VAL A 51 -3.17 -7.57 -0.60
CA VAL A 51 -3.74 -7.02 0.65
C VAL A 51 -3.59 -5.50 0.73
N LEU A 52 -2.45 -4.95 0.32
CA LEU A 52 -2.22 -3.50 0.26
C LEU A 52 -3.12 -2.85 -0.80
N THR A 53 -3.26 -3.49 -1.97
CA THR A 53 -4.13 -3.02 -3.05
C THR A 53 -5.60 -2.94 -2.60
N GLU A 54 -6.07 -3.95 -1.88
CA GLU A 54 -7.43 -3.96 -1.35
C GLU A 54 -7.64 -2.87 -0.30
N ARG A 55 -6.64 -2.63 0.55
CA ARG A 55 -6.67 -1.52 1.53
C ARG A 55 -6.65 -0.13 0.87
N VAL A 56 -5.89 0.07 -0.21
CA VAL A 56 -5.91 1.34 -0.97
C VAL A 56 -7.27 1.57 -1.63
N ARG A 57 -7.93 0.50 -2.10
CA ARG A 57 -9.28 0.57 -2.68
C ARG A 57 -10.38 0.74 -1.63
N ASN A 58 -10.19 0.17 -0.44
CA ASN A 58 -11.19 0.18 0.63
C ASN A 58 -10.56 0.58 1.99
N PRO A 59 -10.22 1.87 2.17
CA PRO A 59 -9.50 2.34 3.36
C PRO A 59 -10.29 2.19 4.67
N THR A 60 -11.61 2.00 4.60
CA THR A 60 -12.50 1.90 5.78
C THR A 60 -12.30 0.60 6.57
N VAL A 61 -11.86 -0.50 5.94
CA VAL A 61 -11.75 -1.83 6.59
C VAL A 61 -10.54 -1.94 7.52
N ALA A 62 -9.52 -1.09 7.36
CA ALA A 62 -8.28 -1.19 8.13
C ALA A 62 -8.39 -0.72 9.60
N ALA A 63 -9.48 -0.03 9.97
CA ALA A 63 -9.67 0.50 11.32
C ALA A 63 -10.36 -0.48 12.29
N GLU A 64 -10.84 -1.63 11.82
CA GLU A 64 -11.67 -2.57 12.63
C GLU A 64 -10.99 -3.91 12.98
N LEU A 65 -9.70 -4.09 12.71
CA LEU A 65 -8.92 -5.28 13.07
C LEU A 65 -7.83 -4.96 14.10
#